data_AF-A0A920E2E7-F1
#
_entry.id   AF-A0A920E2E7-F1
#
_cell.length_a   1.000
_cell.length_b   1.000
_cell.length_c   1.000
_cell.angle_alpha   90.00
_cell.angle_beta   90.00
_cell.angle_gamma   90.00
#
_symmetry.space_group_name_H-M   'P 1'
#
loop_
_entity.id
_entity.type
_entity.pdbx_description
1 polymer ?
#
loop_
_entity_poly.entity_id
_entity_poly.type
_entity_poly.pdbx_seq_one_letter_code
_entity_poly.pdbx_strand_id
1 'polypeptide(L)'
;MLHAKNETIYCAGHEFIFPRQTVDKGLNSNNYCLADFIAPANDFLGTFALTTGHGLKELTSEFEKDNDDYNSIMSKIIADRLVEAFSEKMHEMIRKDLWAYSKNESLSINDMIKEKYHGIRPAPGYPACPDHQHKDYIWQMLEVEKNTGITLTETRSMFPAASLSGWYFSNPKSKYFMISS
;
A
#
# COMPACT_ATOMS: atom_id res chain seq x y z
N MET A 1 -2.33 17.86 -12.02
CA MET A 1 -2.87 17.28 -13.27
C MET A 1 -2.32 15.86 -13.34
N LEU A 2 -3.12 14.83 -13.02
CA LEU A 2 -2.68 13.42 -13.05
C LEU A 2 -2.75 12.90 -14.49
N HIS A 3 -1.70 12.22 -14.94
CA HIS A 3 -1.69 11.47 -16.19
C HIS A 3 -0.66 10.34 -16.16
N ALA A 4 -0.95 9.27 -16.91
CA ALA A 4 -0.04 8.15 -17.14
C ALA A 4 0.47 8.16 -18.59
N LYS A 5 1.77 7.86 -18.78
CA LYS A 5 2.39 7.63 -20.10
C LYS A 5 3.39 6.50 -19.98
N ASN A 6 3.24 5.47 -20.81
CA ASN A 6 4.04 4.25 -20.78
C ASN A 6 3.98 3.55 -19.40
N GLU A 7 5.04 3.71 -18.61
CA GLU A 7 5.24 3.09 -17.29
C GLU A 7 5.18 4.12 -16.16
N THR A 8 5.01 5.39 -16.49
CA THR A 8 5.12 6.50 -15.55
C THR A 8 3.76 7.11 -15.27
N ILE A 9 3.48 7.38 -13.99
CA ILE A 9 2.35 8.19 -13.52
C ILE A 9 2.87 9.47 -12.86
N TYR A 10 2.37 10.63 -13.30
CA TYR A 10 2.71 11.93 -12.73
C TYR A 10 1.64 12.42 -11.76
N CYS A 11 1.90 12.36 -10.47
CA CYS A 11 0.93 12.74 -9.42
C CYS A 11 1.49 13.86 -8.54
N ALA A 12 0.77 14.99 -8.43
CA ALA A 12 1.14 16.12 -7.58
C ALA A 12 2.59 16.64 -7.72
N GLY A 13 3.18 16.55 -8.92
CA GLY A 13 4.58 16.94 -9.16
C GLY A 13 5.62 15.85 -8.90
N HIS A 14 5.18 14.65 -8.52
CA HIS A 14 6.01 13.45 -8.34
C HIS A 14 5.84 12.47 -9.49
N GLU A 15 6.89 11.69 -9.73
CA GLU A 15 6.96 10.67 -10.78
C GLU A 15 6.97 9.27 -10.17
N PHE A 16 5.90 8.50 -10.39
CA PHE A 16 5.85 7.08 -10.04
C PHE A 16 6.12 6.24 -11.28
N ILE A 17 7.26 5.56 -11.30
CA ILE A 17 7.67 4.65 -12.37
C ILE A 17 7.30 3.22 -11.97
N PHE A 18 6.39 2.62 -12.72
CA PHE A 18 5.90 1.27 -12.51
C PHE A 18 6.47 0.35 -13.58
N PRO A 19 7.29 -0.66 -13.22
CA PRO A 19 7.85 -1.58 -14.20
C PRO A 19 6.74 -2.34 -14.95
N ARG A 20 7.05 -2.76 -16.17
CA ARG A 20 6.21 -3.64 -16.98
C ARG A 20 6.76 -5.06 -16.97
N GLN A 21 5.86 -6.04 -16.98
CA GLN A 21 6.25 -7.43 -17.20
C GLN A 21 6.91 -7.60 -18.58
N THR A 22 7.98 -8.39 -18.66
CA THR A 22 8.75 -8.61 -19.90
C THR A 22 8.71 -10.07 -20.37
N VAL A 23 7.95 -10.93 -19.69
CA VAL A 23 7.83 -12.35 -20.03
C VAL A 23 7.01 -12.54 -21.31
N ASP A 24 7.45 -13.45 -22.17
CA ASP A 24 6.63 -13.93 -23.29
C ASP A 24 5.55 -14.88 -22.76
N LYS A 25 4.29 -14.46 -22.89
CA LYS A 25 3.10 -15.20 -22.44
C LYS A 25 2.22 -15.65 -23.61
N GLY A 26 2.74 -15.57 -24.84
CA GLY A 26 2.01 -15.84 -26.07
C GLY A 26 1.05 -14.72 -26.48
N LEU A 27 0.47 -14.87 -27.68
CA LEU A 27 -0.28 -13.83 -28.40
C LEU A 27 -1.53 -13.26 -27.69
N ASN A 28 -2.07 -13.96 -26.69
CA ASN A 28 -3.33 -13.59 -26.03
C ASN A 28 -3.16 -13.10 -24.59
N SER A 29 -1.91 -12.85 -24.17
CA SER A 29 -1.60 -12.48 -22.79
C SER A 29 -0.94 -11.11 -22.72
N ASN A 30 -1.51 -10.23 -21.91
CA ASN A 30 -0.95 -8.90 -21.70
C ASN A 30 0.19 -8.92 -20.68
N ASN A 31 1.19 -8.09 -20.94
CA ASN A 31 2.23 -7.74 -19.99
C ASN A 31 1.80 -6.51 -19.20
N TYR A 32 1.50 -6.74 -17.92
CA TYR A 32 0.91 -5.73 -17.05
C TYR A 32 1.96 -4.74 -16.53
N CYS A 33 1.53 -3.50 -16.40
CA CYS A 33 2.16 -2.42 -15.64
C CYS A 33 1.08 -1.75 -14.78
N LEU A 34 1.40 -1.30 -13.56
CA LEU A 34 0.43 -0.61 -12.71
C LEU A 34 -0.06 0.70 -13.35
N ALA A 35 0.78 1.36 -14.15
CA ALA A 35 0.40 2.56 -14.90
C ALA A 35 -0.74 2.30 -15.90
N ASP A 36 -0.92 1.07 -16.39
CA ASP A 36 -2.00 0.71 -17.32
C ASP A 36 -3.40 0.86 -16.68
N PHE A 37 -3.47 0.92 -15.34
CA PHE A 37 -4.73 1.05 -14.61
C PHE A 37 -5.13 2.50 -14.34
N ILE A 38 -4.35 3.48 -14.80
CA ILE A 38 -4.64 4.92 -14.70
C ILE A 38 -4.79 5.48 -16.11
N ALA A 39 -5.92 6.13 -16.39
CA ALA A 39 -6.15 6.75 -17.68
C ALA A 39 -5.18 7.93 -17.92
N PRO A 40 -4.78 8.19 -19.18
CA PRO A 40 -3.89 9.31 -19.50
C PRO A 40 -4.45 10.71 -19.17
N ALA A 41 -5.75 10.85 -18.92
CA ALA A 41 -6.36 12.11 -18.51
C ALA A 41 -7.58 11.86 -17.62
N ASN A 42 -7.85 12.77 -16.69
CA ASN A 42 -9.02 12.79 -15.80
C ASN A 42 -9.21 11.52 -14.95
N ASP A 43 -8.11 10.91 -14.52
CA ASP A 43 -8.12 9.82 -13.55
C ASP A 43 -7.50 10.26 -12.22
N PHE A 44 -7.51 9.37 -11.22
CA PHE A 44 -7.01 9.63 -9.88
C PHE A 44 -6.19 8.46 -9.34
N LEU A 45 -5.19 8.77 -8.52
CA LEU A 45 -4.38 7.82 -7.78
C LEU A 45 -4.42 8.26 -6.31
N GLY A 46 -4.87 7.37 -5.42
CA GLY A 46 -4.78 7.61 -3.98
C GLY A 46 -3.42 7.13 -3.43
N THR A 47 -2.99 7.70 -2.32
CA THR A 47 -1.83 7.21 -1.54
C THR A 47 -2.20 7.14 -0.06
N PHE A 48 -1.51 6.28 0.69
CA PHE A 48 -1.69 6.18 2.13
C PHE A 48 -0.38 5.84 2.84
N ALA A 49 -0.33 6.22 4.12
CA ALA A 49 0.63 5.72 5.10
C ALA A 49 -0.10 5.61 6.45
N LEU A 50 0.00 4.47 7.10
CA LEU A 50 -0.71 4.17 8.35
C LEU A 50 0.15 3.30 9.27
N THR A 51 -0.13 3.35 10.56
CA THR A 51 0.59 2.57 11.57
C THR A 51 -0.32 2.25 12.74
N THR A 52 -0.05 1.11 13.37
CA THR A 52 -0.59 0.74 14.69
C THR A 52 0.55 0.44 15.66
N GLY A 53 1.78 0.83 15.33
CA GLY A 53 2.99 0.45 16.06
C GLY A 53 3.53 1.50 17.02
N HIS A 54 2.87 2.65 17.20
CA HIS A 54 3.30 3.62 18.22
C HIS A 54 3.25 3.00 19.62
N GLY A 55 4.31 3.19 20.41
CA GLY A 55 4.43 2.58 21.75
C GLY A 55 4.85 1.11 21.77
N LEU A 56 4.88 0.43 20.61
CA LEU A 56 5.21 -1.00 20.55
C LEU A 56 6.65 -1.26 21.00
N LYS A 57 7.60 -0.39 20.60
CA LYS A 57 9.00 -0.56 20.97
C LYS A 57 9.17 -0.48 22.48
N GLU A 58 8.58 0.54 23.09
CA GLU A 58 8.61 0.78 24.53
C GLU A 58 8.00 -0.42 25.29
N LEU A 59 6.82 -0.86 24.87
CA LEU A 59 6.12 -2.02 25.44
C LEU A 59 6.97 -3.30 25.35
N THR A 60 7.55 -3.58 24.19
CA THR A 60 8.36 -4.79 24.01
C THR A 60 9.67 -4.74 24.78
N SER A 61 10.27 -3.56 24.95
CA SER A 61 11.46 -3.37 25.79
C SER A 61 11.17 -3.53 27.28
N GLU A 62 9.94 -3.26 27.74
CA GLU A 62 9.52 -3.56 29.12
C GLU A 62 9.42 -5.07 29.33
N PHE A 63 8.73 -5.79 28.44
CA PHE A 63 8.66 -7.26 28.50
C PHE A 63 10.04 -7.93 28.43
N GLU A 64 10.92 -7.45 27.56
CA GLU A 64 12.28 -7.99 27.43
C GLU A 64 13.12 -7.77 28.70
N LYS A 65 12.94 -6.66 29.42
CA LYS A 65 13.62 -6.43 30.73
C LYS A 65 13.15 -7.41 31.81
N ASP A 66 11.88 -7.80 31.75
CA ASP A 66 11.27 -8.75 32.68
C ASP A 66 11.48 -10.21 32.26
N ASN A 67 12.24 -10.47 31.18
CA ASN A 67 12.43 -11.79 30.54
C ASN A 67 11.11 -12.44 30.09
N ASP A 68 10.13 -11.63 29.70
CA ASP A 68 8.84 -12.06 29.15
C ASP A 68 8.87 -12.06 27.62
N ASP A 69 9.64 -12.99 27.05
CA ASP A 69 9.78 -13.13 25.60
C ASP A 69 8.43 -13.41 24.90
N TYR A 70 7.51 -14.11 25.59
CA TYR A 70 6.20 -14.44 25.06
C TYR A 70 5.39 -13.17 24.77
N ASN A 71 5.25 -12.28 25.76
CA ASN A 71 4.47 -11.05 25.57
C ASN A 71 5.17 -10.06 24.63
N SER A 72 6.50 -10.02 24.60
CA SER A 72 7.25 -9.25 23.59
C SER A 72 6.92 -9.71 22.17
N ILE A 73 7.02 -11.02 21.89
CA ILE A 73 6.71 -11.59 20.57
C ILE A 73 5.22 -11.42 20.23
N MET A 74 4.33 -11.72 21.19
CA MET A 74 2.89 -11.63 20.99
C MET A 74 2.45 -10.21 20.65
N SER A 75 3.00 -9.20 21.33
CA SER A 75 2.70 -7.79 21.05
C SER A 75 3.12 -7.39 19.64
N LYS A 76 4.29 -7.85 19.18
CA LYS A 76 4.78 -7.62 17.80
C LYS A 76 3.83 -8.25 16.76
N ILE A 77 3.38 -9.49 16.99
CA ILE A 77 2.43 -10.20 16.12
C ILE A 77 1.08 -9.47 16.07
N ILE A 78 0.55 -9.06 17.24
CA ILE A 78 -0.73 -8.35 17.30
C ILE A 78 -0.63 -7.02 16.54
N ALA A 79 0.43 -6.24 16.75
CA ALA A 79 0.62 -4.98 16.06
C ALA A 79 0.69 -5.16 14.53
N ASP A 80 1.38 -6.19 14.05
CA ASP A 80 1.44 -6.55 12.63
C ASP A 80 0.06 -6.95 12.07
N ARG A 81 -0.74 -7.70 12.81
CA ARG A 81 -2.12 -8.04 12.39
C ARG A 81 -3.05 -6.82 12.41
N LEU A 82 -2.86 -5.91 13.37
CA LEU A 82 -3.64 -4.68 13.48
C LEU A 82 -3.36 -3.73 12.31
N VAL A 83 -2.11 -3.59 11.87
CA VAL A 83 -1.79 -2.69 10.75
C VAL A 83 -2.39 -3.19 9.43
N GLU A 84 -2.40 -4.51 9.20
CA GLU A 84 -3.07 -5.12 8.05
C GLU A 84 -4.60 -4.94 8.10
N ALA A 85 -5.20 -5.16 9.27
CA ALA A 85 -6.63 -4.93 9.47
C ALA A 85 -7.00 -3.45 9.27
N PHE A 86 -6.13 -2.53 9.72
CA PHE A 86 -6.33 -1.10 9.53
C PHE A 86 -6.22 -0.72 8.06
N SER A 87 -5.25 -1.28 7.32
CA SER A 87 -5.12 -1.11 5.87
C SER A 87 -6.35 -1.58 5.11
N GLU A 88 -6.90 -2.75 5.45
CA GLU A 88 -8.13 -3.28 4.85
C GLU A 88 -9.33 -2.37 5.14
N LYS A 89 -9.47 -1.93 6.41
CA LYS A 89 -10.59 -1.06 6.80
C LYS A 89 -10.52 0.32 6.14
N MET A 90 -9.33 0.92 6.08
CA MET A 90 -9.11 2.17 5.37
C MET A 90 -9.39 2.04 3.88
N HIS A 91 -8.98 0.91 3.28
CA HIS A 91 -9.31 0.65 1.89
C HIS A 91 -10.83 0.58 1.69
N GLU A 92 -11.58 -0.12 2.55
CA GLU A 92 -13.05 -0.15 2.51
C GLU A 92 -13.65 1.27 2.55
N MET A 93 -13.21 2.11 3.49
CA MET A 93 -13.68 3.50 3.63
C MET A 93 -13.33 4.35 2.40
N ILE A 94 -12.16 4.15 1.80
CA ILE A 94 -11.78 4.82 0.55
C ILE A 94 -12.75 4.44 -0.57
N ARG A 95 -13.05 3.16 -0.73
CA ARG A 95 -13.96 2.68 -1.79
C ARG A 95 -15.38 3.17 -1.63
N LYS A 96 -15.89 3.22 -0.39
CA LYS A 96 -17.30 3.51 -0.09
C LYS A 96 -17.58 4.98 0.12
N ASP A 97 -16.70 5.68 0.84
CA ASP A 97 -17.01 6.98 1.43
C ASP A 97 -16.14 8.12 0.89
N LEU A 98 -14.81 7.92 0.85
CA LEU A 98 -13.88 9.01 0.53
C LEU A 98 -13.68 9.20 -0.99
N TRP A 99 -13.29 8.13 -1.70
CA TRP A 99 -13.26 8.12 -3.16
C TRP A 99 -14.60 7.68 -3.73
N ALA A 100 -15.29 6.79 -3.01
CA ALA A 100 -16.71 6.53 -3.20
C ALA A 100 -17.06 6.01 -4.62
N TYR A 101 -16.17 5.22 -5.22
CA TYR A 101 -16.43 4.54 -6.50
C TYR A 101 -17.24 3.25 -6.33
N SER A 102 -17.38 2.74 -5.10
CA SER A 102 -18.16 1.55 -4.75
C SER A 102 -19.11 1.81 -3.57
N LYS A 103 -19.89 2.90 -3.62
CA LYS A 103 -20.78 3.34 -2.50
C LYS A 103 -21.73 2.26 -1.97
N ASN A 104 -22.25 1.43 -2.87
CA ASN A 104 -23.23 0.38 -2.55
C ASN A 104 -22.57 -0.97 -2.22
N GLU A 105 -21.25 -0.99 -1.98
CA GLU A 105 -20.52 -2.21 -1.63
C GLU A 105 -20.99 -2.75 -0.27
N SER A 106 -21.42 -4.01 -0.29
CA SER A 106 -21.85 -4.77 0.87
C SER A 106 -21.15 -6.13 0.88
N LEU A 107 -19.88 -6.14 1.27
CA LEU A 107 -19.06 -7.35 1.36
C LEU A 107 -19.00 -7.87 2.79
N SER A 108 -18.99 -9.18 2.95
CA SER A 108 -18.64 -9.81 4.23
C SER A 108 -17.13 -9.74 4.47
N ILE A 109 -16.68 -9.92 5.72
CA ILE A 109 -15.24 -10.03 6.04
C ILE A 109 -14.56 -11.14 5.19
N ASN A 110 -15.25 -12.26 4.97
CA ASN A 110 -14.73 -13.34 4.13
C ASN A 110 -14.58 -12.95 2.66
N ASP A 111 -15.45 -12.08 2.15
CA ASP A 111 -15.34 -11.55 0.79
C ASP A 111 -14.21 -10.51 0.69
N MET A 112 -14.02 -9.71 1.73
CA MET A 112 -12.89 -8.77 1.85
C MET A 112 -11.55 -9.50 1.84
N ILE A 113 -11.39 -10.57 2.64
CA ILE A 113 -10.18 -11.40 2.67
C ILE A 113 -9.91 -12.06 1.30
N LYS A 114 -10.97 -12.37 0.54
CA LYS A 114 -10.87 -12.90 -0.83
C LYS A 114 -10.71 -11.81 -1.90
N GLU A 115 -10.51 -10.57 -1.48
CA GLU A 115 -10.31 -9.40 -2.35
C GLU A 115 -11.43 -9.23 -3.40
N LYS A 116 -12.69 -9.55 -3.04
CA LYS A 116 -13.82 -9.47 -3.98
C LYS A 116 -14.30 -8.04 -4.28
N TYR A 117 -13.64 -7.03 -3.75
CA TYR A 117 -13.90 -5.63 -4.04
C TYR A 117 -13.26 -5.20 -5.37
N HIS A 118 -13.69 -4.05 -5.89
CA HIS A 118 -13.00 -3.39 -7.01
C HIS A 118 -11.81 -2.57 -6.50
N GLY A 119 -10.76 -2.51 -7.31
CA GLY A 119 -9.55 -1.75 -6.98
C GLY A 119 -8.51 -2.56 -6.21
N ILE A 120 -7.29 -2.03 -6.16
CA ILE A 120 -6.14 -2.63 -5.46
C ILE A 120 -5.38 -1.59 -4.66
N ARG A 121 -4.58 -2.05 -3.70
CA ARG A 121 -3.71 -1.22 -2.87
C ARG A 121 -2.24 -1.67 -2.85
N PRO A 122 -1.53 -1.66 -4.00
CA PRO A 122 -0.14 -2.08 -4.04
C PRO A 122 0.74 -1.16 -3.17
N ALA A 123 1.84 -1.72 -2.67
CA ALA A 123 2.79 -1.02 -1.84
C ALA A 123 4.20 -1.07 -2.47
N PRO A 124 5.02 -0.01 -2.34
CA PRO A 124 6.43 -0.05 -2.74
C PRO A 124 7.18 -1.17 -2.01
N GLY A 125 7.95 -1.97 -2.76
CA GLY A 125 8.66 -3.16 -2.27
C GLY A 125 7.93 -4.48 -2.51
N TYR A 126 6.68 -4.46 -3.01
CA TYR A 126 5.94 -5.67 -3.37
C TYR A 126 6.24 -6.09 -4.82
N PRO A 127 5.92 -7.34 -5.22
CA PRO A 127 6.28 -7.86 -6.54
C PRO A 127 5.79 -7.06 -7.76
N ALA A 128 4.70 -6.29 -7.62
CA ALA A 128 4.18 -5.42 -8.68
C ALA A 128 4.95 -4.09 -8.80
N CYS A 129 5.66 -3.68 -7.74
CA CYS A 129 6.43 -2.45 -7.66
C CYS A 129 7.58 -2.63 -6.63
N PRO A 130 8.68 -3.31 -7.01
CA PRO A 130 9.73 -3.71 -6.08
C PRO A 130 10.60 -2.52 -5.63
N ASP A 131 10.53 -1.38 -6.32
CA ASP A 131 11.32 -0.21 -5.96
C ASP A 131 10.77 0.49 -4.71
N HIS A 132 11.59 0.54 -3.66
CA HIS A 132 11.26 1.21 -2.40
C HIS A 132 11.35 2.74 -2.48
N GLN A 133 12.03 3.31 -3.48
CA GLN A 133 12.22 4.77 -3.60
C GLN A 133 10.91 5.54 -3.70
N HIS A 134 9.86 4.91 -4.22
CA HIS A 134 8.54 5.54 -4.30
C HIS A 134 7.94 5.92 -2.95
N LYS A 135 8.43 5.35 -1.83
CA LYS A 135 8.02 5.79 -0.49
C LYS A 135 8.41 7.24 -0.23
N ASP A 136 9.52 7.72 -0.77
CA ASP A 136 9.99 9.10 -0.55
C ASP A 136 8.94 10.10 -1.07
N TYR A 137 8.37 9.81 -2.25
CA TYR A 137 7.31 10.62 -2.83
C TYR A 137 6.01 10.55 -2.01
N ILE A 138 5.62 9.37 -1.53
CA ILE A 138 4.46 9.22 -0.63
C ILE A 138 4.68 10.04 0.66
N TRP A 139 5.89 9.99 1.23
CA TRP A 139 6.26 10.71 2.44
C TRP A 139 6.13 12.22 2.26
N GLN A 140 6.65 12.73 1.15
CA GLN A 140 6.57 14.15 0.82
C GLN A 140 5.13 14.60 0.53
N MET A 141 4.39 13.84 -0.27
CA MET A 141 3.02 14.19 -0.68
C MET A 141 2.04 14.25 0.49
N LEU A 142 2.14 13.31 1.43
CA LEU A 142 1.22 13.21 2.56
C LEU A 142 1.76 13.88 3.83
N GLU A 143 2.95 14.48 3.78
CA GLU A 143 3.69 14.97 4.96
C GLU A 143 3.69 13.91 6.09
N VAL A 144 4.02 12.66 5.74
CA VAL A 144 3.74 11.49 6.60
C VAL A 144 4.33 11.63 7.98
N GLU A 145 5.62 11.97 8.09
CA GLU A 145 6.30 12.10 9.37
C GLU A 145 5.63 13.14 10.28
N LYS A 146 5.20 14.27 9.72
CA LYS A 146 4.51 15.32 10.48
C LYS A 146 3.11 14.89 10.93
N ASN A 147 2.38 14.20 10.06
CA ASN A 147 0.96 13.88 10.30
C ASN A 147 0.74 12.60 11.10
N THR A 148 1.70 11.65 11.04
CA THR A 148 1.56 10.33 11.66
C THR A 148 2.76 9.96 12.54
N GLY A 149 3.90 10.65 12.44
CA GLY A 149 5.12 10.25 13.15
C GLY A 149 5.80 9.00 12.58
N ILE A 150 5.34 8.47 11.43
CA ILE A 150 6.02 7.35 10.77
C ILE A 150 7.24 7.88 10.01
N THR A 151 8.40 7.29 10.25
CA THR A 151 9.67 7.67 9.61
C THR A 151 10.16 6.59 8.65
N LEU A 152 11.06 6.97 7.74
CA LEU A 152 11.79 6.05 6.87
C LEU A 152 13.25 5.93 7.35
N THR A 153 13.76 4.71 7.41
CA THR A 153 15.19 4.46 7.59
C THR A 153 15.97 4.77 6.31
N GLU A 154 17.31 4.73 6.36
CA GLU A 154 18.17 4.87 5.18
C GLU A 154 17.84 3.85 4.07
N THR A 155 17.36 2.66 4.45
CA THR A 155 16.91 1.59 3.54
C THR A 155 15.44 1.70 3.16
N ARG A 156 14.75 2.78 3.56
CA ARG A 156 13.30 3.01 3.35
C ARG A 156 12.41 1.95 3.98
N SER A 157 12.86 1.37 5.10
CA SER A 157 11.99 0.61 6.00
C SER A 157 11.19 1.61 6.82
N MET A 158 9.94 1.28 7.14
CA MET A 158 9.07 2.15 7.92
C MET A 158 9.29 1.91 9.41
N PHE A 159 9.31 2.98 10.19
CA PHE A 159 9.28 2.93 11.65
C PHE A 159 8.08 3.74 12.17
N PRO A 160 7.22 3.18 13.03
CA PRO A 160 7.27 1.85 13.64
C PRO A 160 7.17 0.68 12.64
N ALA A 161 7.63 -0.51 13.01
CA ALA A 161 7.65 -1.68 12.12
C ALA A 161 6.24 -2.09 11.65
N ALA A 162 5.24 -1.99 12.53
CA ALA A 162 3.83 -2.21 12.21
C ALA A 162 3.24 -0.99 11.48
N SER A 163 3.76 -0.71 10.28
CA SER A 163 3.33 0.37 9.40
C SER A 163 3.19 -0.12 7.97
N LEU A 164 2.23 0.45 7.24
CA LEU A 164 2.00 0.17 5.82
C LEU A 164 1.87 1.49 5.06
N SER A 165 2.35 1.50 3.82
CA SER A 165 2.14 2.59 2.88
C SER A 165 1.99 2.05 1.47
N GLY A 166 1.31 2.82 0.62
CA GLY A 166 1.09 2.40 -0.75
C GLY A 166 0.16 3.33 -1.50
N TRP A 167 -0.41 2.78 -2.57
CA TRP A 167 -1.33 3.48 -3.45
C TRP A 167 -2.72 2.88 -3.37
N TYR A 168 -3.71 3.62 -3.87
CA TYR A 168 -5.05 3.11 -4.18
C TYR A 168 -5.31 3.27 -5.67
N PHE A 169 -5.66 2.17 -6.33
CA PHE A 169 -6.13 2.16 -7.72
C PHE A 169 -7.60 1.77 -7.72
N SER A 170 -8.45 2.54 -8.40
CA SER A 170 -9.90 2.32 -8.44
C SER A 170 -10.37 1.53 -9.67
N ASN A 171 -9.49 1.34 -10.66
CA ASN A 171 -9.86 0.69 -11.91
C ASN A 171 -10.37 -0.75 -11.63
N PRO A 172 -11.57 -1.14 -12.09
CA PRO A 172 -12.17 -2.44 -11.79
C PRO A 172 -11.41 -3.62 -12.40
N LYS A 173 -10.50 -3.37 -13.36
CA LYS A 173 -9.62 -4.38 -13.97
C LYS A 173 -8.23 -4.44 -13.33
N SER A 174 -7.96 -3.56 -12.36
CA SER A 174 -6.69 -3.58 -11.63
C SER A 174 -6.55 -4.88 -10.85
N LYS A 175 -5.32 -5.38 -10.77
CA LYS A 175 -4.99 -6.65 -10.11
C LYS A 175 -3.54 -6.69 -9.69
N TYR A 176 -3.24 -7.52 -8.70
CA TYR A 176 -1.88 -7.86 -8.34
C TYR A 176 -1.24 -8.77 -9.40
N PHE A 177 0.03 -8.52 -9.70
CA PHE A 177 0.85 -9.33 -10.59
C PHE A 177 2.32 -9.24 -10.15
N MET A 178 3.15 -10.15 -10.65
CA MET A 178 4.59 -10.17 -10.36
C MET A 178 5.39 -9.67 -11.56
N ILE A 179 6.30 -8.74 -11.34
CA ILE A 179 7.39 -8.41 -12.26
C ILE A 179 8.44 -9.47 -12.03
N SER A 180 8.28 -10.64 -12.66
CA SER A 180 9.33 -11.65 -12.68
C SER A 180 10.57 -11.04 -13.34
N SER A 181 11.64 -10.91 -12.56
CA SER A 181 13.00 -10.66 -13.04
C SER A 181 13.52 -11.84 -13.84
#